data_AF-A0A6A6R614-F1
#
_entry.id   AF-A0A6A6R614-F1
#
_cell.length_a   1.000
_cell.length_b   1.000
_cell.length_c   1.000
_cell.angle_alpha   90.00
_cell.angle_beta   90.00
_cell.angle_gamma   90.00
#
_symmetry.space_group_name_H-M   'P 1'
#
loop_
_entity.id
_entity.type
_entity.pdbx_description
1 polymer ?
#
loop_
_entity_poly.entity_id
_entity_poly.type
_entity_poly.pdbx_seq_one_letter_code
_entity_poly.pdbx_strand_id
1 'polypeptide(L)'
;MAKTMGDLARRLAQDTNDDGDATPILIGDLKSGITSPVGQSIANILLRQEDAQAAPVGYKPPGVLSSKACKADTCCVWFYVSAALTSAFKGPTGRCNEIARQAIRLGFHDAGAWSQSNAAAGQDFGGADGSILLSGSEISRPENKGLAGIAALAKATAKSFGVGYADLIQFSAIHAVVTCPLGPRIRVFVGRKDSSTPAPTGLLPGVNDSADKLVALFQDKTIPPHDLAALVGAHTTSRQYFVDTTRKGAPQDGTPGVWDTLFYNQTVGTGPLPKQVLRFNSDLVLSADPRMNNEWLKFAGPGGQSHWDEDYATAYTRLSLLGVNNINNLTECSQVMPAAQPTFKGAGNLLITE
;
A
#
# COMPACT_ATOMS: atom_id res chain seq x y z
N MET A 1 24.13 12.85 -21.14
CA MET A 1 23.53 13.62 -20.04
C MET A 1 22.38 14.54 -20.46
N ALA A 2 22.32 15.07 -21.69
CA ALA A 2 21.18 15.90 -22.13
C ALA A 2 19.90 15.13 -22.52
N LYS A 3 20.01 13.83 -22.87
CA LYS A 3 18.87 13.00 -23.30
C LYS A 3 17.94 12.57 -22.15
N THR A 4 18.44 12.50 -20.92
CA THR A 4 17.69 12.02 -19.73
C THR A 4 16.85 13.11 -19.06
N MET A 5 17.26 14.38 -19.17
CA MET A 5 16.47 15.52 -18.65
C MET A 5 15.24 15.81 -19.53
N GLY A 6 15.35 15.58 -20.85
CA GLY A 6 14.23 15.73 -21.78
C GLY A 6 13.12 14.69 -21.57
N ASP A 7 13.48 13.46 -21.20
CA ASP A 7 12.51 12.41 -20.87
C ASP A 7 11.82 12.66 -19.51
N LEU A 8 12.56 13.20 -18.53
CA LEU A 8 12.00 13.58 -17.22
C LEU A 8 11.02 14.78 -17.35
N ALA A 9 11.39 15.81 -18.11
CA ALA A 9 10.53 16.96 -18.39
C ALA A 9 9.30 16.59 -19.22
N ARG A 10 9.39 15.55 -20.07
CA ARG A 10 8.27 15.05 -20.87
C ARG A 10 7.29 14.19 -20.03
N ARG A 11 7.76 13.51 -18.98
CA ARG A 11 6.90 12.85 -17.98
C ARG A 11 6.21 13.86 -17.06
N LEU A 12 6.92 14.90 -16.63
CA LEU A 12 6.36 16.02 -15.84
C LEU A 12 5.29 16.83 -16.62
N ALA A 13 5.26 16.74 -17.95
CA ALA A 13 4.31 17.45 -18.80
C ALA A 13 3.06 16.63 -19.17
N GLN A 14 2.87 15.43 -18.61
CA GLN A 14 1.71 14.57 -18.91
C GLN A 14 0.60 14.57 -17.84
N ASP A 15 0.77 15.29 -16.73
CA ASP A 15 -0.30 15.49 -15.75
C ASP A 15 -1.04 16.81 -16.04
N THR A 16 -1.70 16.87 -17.20
CA THR A 16 -2.59 18.00 -17.56
C THR A 16 -4.05 17.72 -17.21
N ASN A 17 -4.33 16.66 -16.47
CA ASN A 17 -5.63 16.37 -15.88
C ASN A 17 -5.78 17.20 -14.60
N ASP A 18 -6.25 18.42 -14.77
CA ASP A 18 -7.00 19.11 -13.71
C ASP A 18 -8.32 18.34 -13.51
N ASP A 19 -8.23 17.24 -12.75
CA ASP A 19 -9.35 16.41 -12.30
C ASP A 19 -10.01 16.99 -11.03
N GLY A 20 -9.63 18.22 -10.64
CA GLY A 20 -10.16 18.91 -9.47
C GLY A 20 -9.57 18.45 -8.15
N ASP A 21 -8.44 17.72 -8.17
CA ASP A 21 -7.75 17.31 -6.96
C ASP A 21 -7.18 18.50 -6.17
N ALA A 22 -7.29 18.41 -4.84
CA ALA A 22 -6.67 19.37 -3.94
C ALA A 22 -5.14 19.34 -4.13
N THR A 23 -4.51 20.52 -4.11
CA THR A 23 -3.05 20.63 -4.21
C THR A 23 -2.38 19.66 -3.22
N PRO A 24 -1.49 18.77 -3.68
CA PRO A 24 -0.83 17.81 -2.81
C PRO A 24 -0.17 18.51 -1.61
N ILE A 25 -0.43 18.01 -0.40
CA ILE A 25 0.08 18.61 0.85
C ILE A 25 1.17 17.77 1.50
N LEU A 26 2.09 18.46 2.18
CA LEU A 26 3.05 17.82 3.08
C LEU A 26 2.36 17.35 4.37
N ILE A 27 2.89 16.29 4.96
CA ILE A 27 2.39 15.64 6.18
C ILE A 27 3.51 15.51 7.21
N GLY A 28 3.14 15.19 8.45
CA GLY A 28 4.10 15.01 9.55
C GLY A 28 4.98 16.24 9.80
N ASP A 29 6.24 16.00 10.14
CA ASP A 29 7.26 17.02 10.40
C ASP A 29 7.74 17.73 9.11
N LEU A 30 7.43 17.22 7.92
CA LEU A 30 7.72 17.93 6.66
C LEU A 30 6.94 19.25 6.55
N LYS A 31 5.79 19.38 7.24
CA LYS A 31 5.02 20.64 7.31
C LYS A 31 5.77 21.75 8.05
N SER A 32 6.66 21.37 8.97
CA SER A 32 7.46 22.30 9.76
C SER A 32 8.84 22.54 9.15
N GLY A 33 9.27 21.71 8.20
CA GLY A 33 10.49 21.90 7.44
C GLY A 33 11.04 20.58 6.88
N ILE A 34 11.66 20.68 5.71
CA ILE A 34 12.41 19.59 5.10
C ILE A 34 13.87 19.75 5.51
N THR A 35 14.39 18.83 6.31
CA THR A 35 15.71 18.95 6.98
C THR A 35 16.69 17.84 6.60
N SER A 36 16.29 16.89 5.75
CA SER A 36 17.15 15.80 5.30
C SER A 36 16.91 15.43 3.83
N PRO A 37 17.89 14.77 3.16
CA PRO A 37 17.71 14.30 1.80
C PRO A 37 16.54 13.31 1.64
N VAL A 38 16.33 12.43 2.62
CA VAL A 38 15.19 11.51 2.63
C VAL A 38 13.87 12.26 2.80
N GLY A 39 13.82 13.27 3.68
CA GLY A 39 12.65 14.14 3.82
C GLY A 39 12.31 14.88 2.53
N GLN A 40 13.33 15.36 1.81
CA GLN A 40 13.15 16.00 0.51
C GLN A 40 12.60 15.03 -0.53
N SER A 41 13.15 13.83 -0.60
CA SER A 41 12.70 12.81 -1.56
C SER A 41 11.26 12.36 -1.27
N ILE A 42 10.91 12.14 0.00
CA ILE A 42 9.53 11.86 0.40
C ILE A 42 8.61 13.03 0.05
N ALA A 43 9.01 14.27 0.35
CA ALA A 43 8.23 15.45 -0.02
C ALA A 43 8.00 15.52 -1.54
N ASN A 44 9.01 15.24 -2.36
CA ASN A 44 8.87 15.22 -3.81
C ASN A 44 7.87 14.14 -4.27
N ILE A 45 7.93 12.93 -3.71
CA ILE A 45 6.94 11.87 -4.01
C ILE A 45 5.52 12.34 -3.65
N LEU A 46 5.35 12.87 -2.43
CA LEU A 46 4.05 13.35 -1.95
C LEU A 46 3.49 14.51 -2.76
N LEU A 47 4.35 15.25 -3.47
CA LEU A 47 4.02 16.35 -4.38
C LEU A 47 4.01 15.91 -5.86
N ARG A 48 4.13 14.60 -6.16
CA ARG A 48 4.19 14.03 -7.52
C ARG A 48 5.34 14.58 -8.38
N GLN A 49 6.45 14.96 -7.75
CA GLN A 49 7.66 15.48 -8.39
C GLN A 49 8.79 14.44 -8.51
N GLU A 50 8.62 13.27 -7.88
CA GLU A 50 9.58 12.17 -7.90
C GLU A 50 8.83 10.83 -7.89
N ASP A 51 9.39 9.84 -8.59
CA ASP A 51 8.78 8.51 -8.70
C ASP A 51 8.79 7.78 -7.34
N ALA A 52 7.64 7.21 -6.98
CA ALA A 52 7.46 6.39 -5.79
C ALA A 52 7.93 4.94 -6.00
N GLN A 53 8.24 4.55 -7.24
CA GLN A 53 8.80 3.24 -7.59
C GLN A 53 10.33 3.24 -7.50
N ALA A 54 10.88 2.16 -6.96
CA ALA A 54 12.31 1.93 -6.79
C ALA A 54 12.86 1.10 -7.96
N ALA A 55 13.90 1.62 -8.61
CA ALA A 55 14.70 0.85 -9.55
C ALA A 55 15.38 -0.35 -8.82
N PRO A 56 15.49 -1.52 -9.47
CA PRO A 56 16.20 -2.67 -8.90
C PRO A 56 17.66 -2.31 -8.70
N VAL A 57 18.06 -2.24 -7.43
CA VAL A 57 19.45 -2.05 -7.03
C VAL A 57 19.90 -3.29 -6.29
N GLY A 58 21.04 -3.85 -6.66
CA GLY A 58 21.60 -5.00 -5.97
C GLY A 58 22.07 -4.58 -4.58
N TYR A 59 21.40 -5.02 -3.53
CA TYR A 59 21.90 -4.89 -2.16
C TYR A 59 22.66 -6.16 -1.75
N LYS A 60 23.87 -5.98 -1.24
CA LYS A 60 24.65 -7.04 -0.60
C LYS A 60 24.80 -6.66 0.87
N PRO A 61 24.30 -7.46 1.82
CA PRO A 61 24.46 -7.14 3.23
C PRO A 61 25.95 -7.07 3.59
N PRO A 62 26.37 -6.09 4.40
CA PRO A 62 27.77 -5.90 4.76
C PRO A 62 28.32 -7.03 5.67
N GLY A 63 27.45 -7.91 6.15
CA GLY A 63 27.82 -9.11 6.88
C GLY A 63 26.59 -9.91 7.31
N VAL A 64 26.83 -10.97 8.09
CA VAL A 64 25.75 -11.74 8.75
C VAL A 64 24.96 -10.87 9.73
N LEU A 65 23.69 -11.19 9.98
CA LEU A 65 22.77 -10.41 10.83
C LEU A 65 23.36 -10.02 12.20
N SER A 66 24.12 -10.92 12.84
CA SER A 66 24.71 -10.67 14.17
C SER A 66 25.97 -9.80 14.16
N SER A 67 26.56 -9.54 12.99
CA SER A 67 27.84 -8.84 12.85
C SER A 67 27.74 -7.34 13.18
N LYS A 68 28.87 -6.75 13.59
CA LYS A 68 28.95 -5.29 13.84
C LYS A 68 28.66 -4.48 12.57
N ALA A 69 29.13 -4.95 11.42
CA ALA A 69 28.93 -4.29 10.14
C ALA A 69 27.44 -4.22 9.76
N CYS A 70 26.69 -5.32 9.97
CA CYS A 70 25.24 -5.33 9.74
C CYS A 70 24.50 -4.39 10.70
N LYS A 71 24.87 -4.37 11.98
CA LYS A 71 24.25 -3.47 12.97
C LYS A 71 24.50 -1.98 12.70
N ALA A 72 25.58 -1.64 12.00
CA ALA A 72 25.92 -0.27 11.62
C ALA A 72 25.17 0.20 10.36
N ASP A 73 24.59 -0.71 9.58
CA ASP A 73 23.78 -0.41 8.40
C ASP A 73 22.29 -0.63 8.73
N THR A 74 21.53 0.46 8.82
CA THR A 74 20.09 0.46 9.12
C THR A 74 19.31 -0.53 8.26
N CYS A 75 19.68 -0.70 6.99
CA CYS A 75 18.94 -1.55 6.05
C CYS A 75 19.33 -3.03 6.13
N CYS A 76 20.44 -3.38 6.80
CA CYS A 76 20.94 -4.75 6.79
C CYS A 76 19.97 -5.75 7.44
N VAL A 77 19.32 -5.40 8.56
CA VAL A 77 18.29 -6.27 9.17
C VAL A 77 17.11 -6.51 8.21
N TRP A 78 16.74 -5.48 7.45
CA TRP A 78 15.63 -5.52 6.51
C TRP A 78 15.91 -6.43 5.31
N PHE A 79 17.17 -6.67 4.94
CA PHE A 79 17.53 -7.70 3.97
C PHE A 79 17.14 -9.11 4.44
N TYR A 80 17.37 -9.43 5.72
CA TYR A 80 17.01 -10.73 6.28
C TYR A 80 15.49 -10.85 6.51
N VAL A 81 14.84 -9.76 6.94
CA VAL A 81 13.37 -9.68 7.01
C VAL A 81 12.75 -9.90 5.63
N SER A 82 13.26 -9.23 4.60
CA SER A 82 12.83 -9.38 3.19
C SER A 82 12.91 -10.83 2.71
N ALA A 83 14.01 -11.53 2.98
CA ALA A 83 14.15 -12.95 2.65
C ALA A 83 13.12 -13.85 3.37
N ALA A 84 12.85 -13.57 4.65
CA ALA A 84 11.84 -14.29 5.42
C ALA A 84 10.42 -14.03 4.88
N LEU A 85 10.09 -12.78 4.57
CA LEU A 85 8.79 -12.39 4.00
C LEU A 85 8.60 -12.97 2.59
N THR A 86 9.63 -12.96 1.74
CA THR A 86 9.60 -13.63 0.43
C THR A 86 9.20 -15.10 0.57
N SER A 87 9.80 -15.80 1.54
CA SER A 87 9.48 -17.21 1.82
C SER A 87 8.06 -17.39 2.36
N ALA A 88 7.58 -16.43 3.17
CA ALA A 88 6.25 -16.48 3.77
C ALA A 88 5.12 -16.08 2.80
N PHE A 89 5.40 -15.25 1.80
CA PHE A 89 4.37 -14.61 0.96
C PHE A 89 4.20 -15.28 -0.40
N LYS A 90 5.24 -15.94 -0.93
CA LYS A 90 5.19 -16.57 -2.25
C LYS A 90 4.52 -17.94 -2.18
N GLY A 91 3.48 -18.14 -2.99
CA GLY A 91 2.82 -19.42 -3.18
C GLY A 91 3.58 -20.34 -4.14
N PRO A 92 3.23 -21.64 -4.20
CA PRO A 92 3.93 -22.64 -5.02
C PRO A 92 3.85 -22.37 -6.52
N THR A 93 2.85 -21.61 -6.98
CA THR A 93 2.67 -21.24 -8.39
C THR A 93 3.31 -19.89 -8.75
N GLY A 94 4.12 -19.31 -7.87
CA GLY A 94 4.71 -17.98 -8.03
C GLY A 94 3.78 -16.80 -7.74
N ARG A 95 2.47 -17.04 -7.56
CA ARG A 95 1.48 -16.05 -7.11
C ARG A 95 1.69 -15.71 -5.63
N CYS A 96 1.24 -14.55 -5.19
CA CYS A 96 1.21 -14.24 -3.76
C CYS A 96 0.08 -15.00 -3.04
N ASN A 97 0.37 -15.46 -1.82
CA ASN A 97 -0.51 -16.30 -1.04
C ASN A 97 -1.44 -15.48 -0.11
N GLU A 98 -2.17 -16.16 0.77
CA GLU A 98 -3.13 -15.49 1.67
C GLU A 98 -2.49 -14.56 2.70
N ILE A 99 -1.30 -14.88 3.17
CA ILE A 99 -0.61 -14.07 4.17
C ILE A 99 -0.10 -12.77 3.52
N ALA A 100 0.37 -12.83 2.27
CA ALA A 100 0.71 -11.65 1.50
C ALA A 100 -0.49 -10.69 1.35
N ARG A 101 -1.66 -11.22 0.98
CA ARG A 101 -2.90 -10.42 0.89
C ARG A 101 -3.28 -9.80 2.23
N GLN A 102 -3.15 -10.56 3.32
CA GLN A 102 -3.40 -10.06 4.67
C GLN A 102 -2.38 -8.97 5.06
N ALA A 103 -1.13 -9.03 4.61
CA ALA A 103 -0.12 -8.00 4.85
C ALA A 103 -0.46 -6.68 4.17
N ILE A 104 -0.91 -6.72 2.90
CA ILE A 104 -1.40 -5.53 2.18
C ILE A 104 -2.54 -4.88 2.97
N ARG A 105 -3.53 -5.69 3.41
CA ARG A 105 -4.64 -5.19 4.23
C ARG A 105 -4.18 -4.68 5.59
N LEU A 106 -3.25 -5.37 6.28
CA LEU A 106 -2.74 -4.93 7.58
C LEU A 106 -2.06 -3.55 7.48
N GLY A 107 -1.30 -3.31 6.41
CA GLY A 107 -0.68 -2.02 6.12
C GLY A 107 -1.69 -0.88 6.10
N PHE A 108 -2.82 -1.08 5.40
CA PHE A 108 -3.94 -0.14 5.41
C PHE A 108 -4.65 -0.04 6.76
N HIS A 109 -4.90 -1.14 7.45
CA HIS A 109 -5.65 -1.12 8.71
C HIS A 109 -4.88 -0.47 9.87
N ASP A 110 -3.55 -0.49 9.85
CA ASP A 110 -2.69 0.31 10.75
C ASP A 110 -2.74 1.79 10.32
N ALA A 111 -2.22 2.08 9.12
CA ALA A 111 -2.06 3.44 8.61
C ALA A 111 -3.37 4.24 8.47
N GLY A 112 -4.44 3.57 8.07
CA GLY A 112 -5.74 4.16 7.80
C GLY A 112 -6.46 4.62 9.06
N ALA A 113 -6.04 4.20 10.25
CA ALA A 113 -6.66 4.59 11.52
C ALA A 113 -6.15 5.97 12.05
N TRP A 114 -5.86 6.90 11.15
CA TRP A 114 -5.46 8.28 11.45
C TRP A 114 -6.43 9.31 10.84
N SER A 115 -6.47 10.51 11.42
CA SER A 115 -7.33 11.64 11.00
C SER A 115 -6.60 12.96 11.18
N GLN A 116 -6.56 13.76 10.11
CA GLN A 116 -5.98 15.11 10.15
C GLN A 116 -6.78 16.02 11.09
N SER A 117 -8.10 15.92 11.08
CA SER A 117 -8.98 16.70 11.96
C SER A 117 -8.70 16.39 13.44
N ASN A 118 -8.53 15.12 13.80
CA ASN A 118 -8.16 14.73 15.16
C ASN A 118 -6.76 15.22 15.54
N ALA A 119 -5.79 15.08 14.63
CA ALA A 119 -4.44 15.57 14.85
C ALA A 119 -4.41 17.08 15.11
N ALA A 120 -5.18 17.86 14.34
CA ALA A 120 -5.33 19.30 14.53
C ALA A 120 -5.99 19.67 15.88
N ALA A 121 -6.83 18.78 16.42
CA ALA A 121 -7.45 18.91 17.74
C ALA A 121 -6.54 18.41 18.90
N GLY A 122 -5.28 18.05 18.62
CA GLY A 122 -4.32 17.57 19.61
C GLY A 122 -4.34 16.06 19.86
N GLN A 123 -5.06 15.29 19.03
CA GLN A 123 -5.12 13.83 19.07
C GLN A 123 -4.33 13.21 17.91
N ASP A 124 -3.06 13.55 17.81
CA ASP A 124 -2.18 13.09 16.72
C ASP A 124 -1.50 11.74 17.06
N PHE A 125 -2.30 10.67 17.04
CA PHE A 125 -1.86 9.28 17.24
C PHE A 125 -2.70 8.32 16.38
N GLY A 126 -2.26 7.06 16.28
CA GLY A 126 -2.71 6.13 15.25
C GLY A 126 -1.97 6.39 13.94
N GLY A 127 -2.38 5.70 12.87
CA GLY A 127 -1.68 5.76 11.59
C GLY A 127 -0.61 4.69 11.49
N ALA A 128 0.46 4.96 10.74
CA ALA A 128 1.53 4.00 10.52
C ALA A 128 2.47 3.95 11.74
N ASP A 129 1.94 3.52 12.88
CA ASP A 129 2.61 3.52 14.19
C ASP A 129 2.65 2.14 14.86
N GLY A 130 2.12 1.10 14.21
CA GLY A 130 2.11 -0.27 14.72
C GLY A 130 1.11 -0.52 15.86
N SER A 131 0.30 0.48 16.21
CA SER A 131 -0.67 0.40 17.31
C SER A 131 -1.64 -0.75 17.14
N ILE A 132 -2.01 -1.12 15.91
CA ILE A 132 -2.90 -2.26 15.66
C ILE A 132 -2.39 -3.57 16.30
N LEU A 133 -1.08 -3.76 16.39
CA LEU A 133 -0.46 -4.95 17.01
C LEU A 133 -0.03 -4.73 18.46
N LEU A 134 0.29 -3.48 18.82
CA LEU A 134 0.91 -3.09 20.09
C LEU A 134 -0.08 -2.68 21.18
N SER A 135 -1.24 -2.10 20.82
CA SER A 135 -2.21 -1.57 21.77
C SER A 135 -3.00 -2.64 22.54
N GLY A 136 -2.89 -3.91 22.13
CA GLY A 136 -3.57 -5.06 22.73
C GLY A 136 -5.08 -5.13 22.47
N SER A 137 -5.70 -4.05 21.99
CA SER A 137 -7.16 -3.97 21.79
C SER A 137 -7.56 -3.88 20.31
N GLU A 138 -6.78 -3.18 19.48
CA GLU A 138 -7.17 -2.85 18.11
C GLU A 138 -7.32 -4.05 17.20
N ILE A 139 -6.37 -4.99 17.19
CA ILE A 139 -6.45 -6.19 16.34
C ILE A 139 -7.74 -7.02 16.58
N SER A 140 -8.35 -6.88 17.76
CA SER A 140 -9.57 -7.60 18.13
C SER A 140 -10.86 -6.87 17.74
N ARG A 141 -10.77 -5.64 17.23
CA ARG A 141 -11.94 -4.86 16.82
C ARG A 141 -12.65 -5.50 15.60
N PRO A 142 -13.98 -5.36 15.47
CA PRO A 142 -14.74 -6.00 14.40
C PRO A 142 -14.23 -5.73 12.98
N GLU A 143 -13.80 -4.50 12.70
CA GLU A 143 -13.25 -4.06 11.42
C GLU A 143 -11.91 -4.74 11.06
N ASN A 144 -11.16 -5.21 12.07
CA ASN A 144 -9.87 -5.88 11.90
C ASN A 144 -9.98 -7.41 11.82
N LYS A 145 -11.20 -7.97 11.83
CA LYS A 145 -11.43 -9.42 11.67
C LYS A 145 -10.76 -9.95 10.40
N GLY A 146 -10.08 -11.09 10.54
CA GLY A 146 -9.34 -11.74 9.46
C GLY A 146 -7.86 -11.38 9.37
N LEU A 147 -7.35 -10.46 10.21
CA LEU A 147 -5.92 -10.10 10.26
C LEU A 147 -5.10 -10.93 11.25
N ALA A 148 -5.70 -11.92 11.92
CA ALA A 148 -5.03 -12.69 12.97
C ALA A 148 -3.80 -13.47 12.47
N GLY A 149 -3.85 -14.02 11.25
CA GLY A 149 -2.75 -14.80 10.66
C GLY A 149 -1.51 -13.94 10.43
N ILE A 150 -1.66 -12.82 9.70
CA ILE A 150 -0.57 -11.87 9.48
C ILE A 150 -0.10 -11.21 10.78
N ALA A 151 -1.00 -10.91 11.73
CA ALA A 151 -0.63 -10.35 13.03
C ALA A 151 0.29 -11.29 13.82
N ALA A 152 0.01 -12.60 13.80
CA ALA A 152 0.86 -13.60 14.42
C ALA A 152 2.23 -13.70 13.73
N LEU A 153 2.27 -13.69 12.39
CA LEU A 153 3.53 -13.68 11.63
C LEU A 153 4.35 -12.42 11.94
N ALA A 154 3.74 -11.23 11.92
CA ALA A 154 4.42 -9.98 12.20
C ALA A 154 5.02 -9.97 13.61
N LYS A 155 4.28 -10.43 14.63
CA LYS A 155 4.81 -10.59 16.01
C LYS A 155 6.00 -11.55 16.08
N ALA A 156 5.92 -12.69 15.39
CA ALA A 156 7.03 -13.65 15.34
C ALA A 156 8.26 -13.06 14.62
N THR A 157 8.07 -12.35 13.52
CA THR A 157 9.12 -11.70 12.73
C THR A 157 9.78 -10.58 13.52
N ALA A 158 8.99 -9.67 14.12
CA ALA A 158 9.51 -8.60 14.98
C ALA A 158 10.38 -9.16 16.11
N LYS A 159 9.91 -10.22 16.79
CA LYS A 159 10.67 -10.91 17.84
C LYS A 159 11.97 -11.55 17.31
N SER A 160 11.92 -12.13 16.11
CA SER A 160 13.07 -12.87 15.54
C SER A 160 14.18 -11.94 15.06
N PHE A 161 13.82 -10.76 14.53
CA PHE A 161 14.77 -9.82 13.93
C PHE A 161 15.06 -8.59 14.80
N GLY A 162 14.26 -8.34 15.85
CA GLY A 162 14.43 -7.17 16.72
C GLY A 162 14.07 -5.85 16.04
N VAL A 163 13.05 -5.86 15.16
CA VAL A 163 12.55 -4.67 14.46
C VAL A 163 11.24 -4.17 15.07
N GLY A 164 10.96 -2.88 14.93
CA GLY A 164 9.71 -2.26 15.38
C GLY A 164 8.50 -2.72 14.55
N TYR A 165 7.31 -2.65 15.15
CA TYR A 165 6.07 -3.06 14.51
C TYR A 165 5.60 -2.09 13.43
N ALA A 166 5.76 -0.79 13.65
CA ALA A 166 5.33 0.25 12.71
C ALA A 166 6.02 0.08 11.34
N ASP A 167 7.34 -0.07 11.36
CA ASP A 167 8.10 -0.34 10.13
C ASP A 167 7.79 -1.71 9.57
N LEU A 168 7.70 -2.76 10.40
CA LEU A 168 7.48 -4.11 9.91
C LEU A 168 6.14 -4.25 9.17
N ILE A 169 5.08 -3.61 9.65
CA ILE A 169 3.76 -3.63 9.00
C ILE A 169 3.85 -3.01 7.61
N GLN A 170 4.38 -1.80 7.50
CA GLN A 170 4.46 -1.09 6.22
C GLN A 170 5.45 -1.75 5.26
N PHE A 171 6.59 -2.23 5.77
CA PHE A 171 7.55 -3.04 5.02
C PHE A 171 6.88 -4.30 4.48
N SER A 172 6.10 -5.01 5.30
CA SER A 172 5.41 -6.24 4.92
C SER A 172 4.34 -6.01 3.85
N ALA A 173 3.57 -4.92 3.96
CA ALA A 173 2.58 -4.57 2.95
C ALA A 173 3.23 -4.27 1.59
N ILE A 174 4.25 -3.42 1.57
CA ILE A 174 4.99 -3.09 0.33
C ILE A 174 5.70 -4.33 -0.23
N HIS A 175 6.26 -5.18 0.63
CA HIS A 175 6.87 -6.44 0.22
C HIS A 175 5.86 -7.41 -0.39
N ALA A 176 4.65 -7.47 0.16
CA ALA A 176 3.59 -8.31 -0.38
C ALA A 176 3.18 -7.85 -1.79
N VAL A 177 3.07 -6.53 -2.03
CA VAL A 177 2.79 -5.97 -3.36
C VAL A 177 3.80 -6.49 -4.41
N VAL A 178 5.10 -6.26 -4.22
CA VAL A 178 6.14 -6.73 -5.16
C VAL A 178 6.23 -8.27 -5.24
N THR A 179 5.81 -8.99 -4.20
CA THR A 179 5.76 -10.45 -4.23
C THR A 179 4.66 -10.97 -5.14
N CYS A 180 3.52 -10.26 -5.20
CA CYS A 180 2.48 -10.54 -6.17
C CYS A 180 3.02 -10.25 -7.58
N PRO A 181 2.87 -11.18 -8.55
CA PRO A 181 3.27 -10.93 -9.92
C PRO A 181 2.59 -9.67 -10.48
N LEU A 182 3.31 -8.90 -11.30
CA LEU A 182 2.96 -7.56 -11.79
C LEU A 182 2.99 -6.44 -10.74
N GLY A 183 3.27 -6.74 -9.47
CA GLY A 183 3.35 -5.71 -8.44
C GLY A 183 4.58 -4.80 -8.56
N PRO A 184 4.43 -3.48 -8.35
CA PRO A 184 5.53 -2.53 -8.44
C PRO A 184 6.48 -2.67 -7.26
N ARG A 185 7.74 -2.23 -7.46
CA ARG A 185 8.69 -2.03 -6.36
C ARG A 185 8.45 -0.67 -5.74
N ILE A 186 7.54 -0.55 -4.78
CA ILE A 186 7.31 0.72 -4.08
C ILE A 186 8.53 1.03 -3.20
N ARG A 187 8.92 2.29 -3.11
CA ARG A 187 9.99 2.75 -2.21
C ARG A 187 9.61 2.53 -0.75
N VAL A 188 10.58 2.11 0.05
CA VAL A 188 10.39 1.76 1.46
C VAL A 188 11.26 2.62 2.34
N PHE A 189 10.63 3.23 3.33
CA PHE A 189 11.29 4.04 4.35
C PHE A 189 11.10 3.36 5.70
N VAL A 190 12.14 3.33 6.54
CA VAL A 190 12.13 2.73 7.87
C VAL A 190 12.65 3.73 8.91
N GLY A 191 12.33 3.53 10.17
CA GLY A 191 12.63 4.42 11.30
C GLY A 191 11.39 5.01 11.96
N ARG A 192 10.19 4.46 11.73
CA ARG A 192 8.96 4.88 12.42
C ARG A 192 9.08 4.63 13.92
N LYS A 193 8.36 5.44 14.70
CA LYS A 193 8.22 5.23 16.14
C LYS A 193 7.03 4.30 16.40
N ASP A 194 7.28 3.22 17.12
CA ASP A 194 6.22 2.33 17.61
C ASP A 194 5.34 3.05 18.65
N SER A 195 4.04 2.78 18.61
CA SER A 195 3.05 3.29 19.55
C SER A 195 2.20 2.16 20.10
N SER A 196 1.96 2.14 21.41
CA SER A 196 0.97 1.25 22.05
C SER A 196 -0.35 1.98 22.34
N THR A 197 -0.49 3.23 21.93
CA THR A 197 -1.73 3.99 22.10
C THR A 197 -2.74 3.51 21.07
N PRO A 198 -3.93 3.04 21.49
CA PRO A 198 -4.90 2.52 20.55
C PRO A 198 -5.42 3.62 19.62
N ALA A 199 -5.42 3.37 18.30
CA ALA A 199 -5.96 4.34 17.34
C ALA A 199 -7.46 4.63 17.60
N PRO A 200 -7.96 5.84 17.28
CA PRO A 200 -9.39 6.15 17.43
C PRO A 200 -10.29 5.20 16.62
N THR A 201 -11.50 4.94 17.11
CA THR A 201 -12.49 4.11 16.40
C THR A 201 -13.18 4.90 15.28
N GLY A 202 -13.74 4.20 14.29
CA GLY A 202 -14.55 4.83 13.24
C GLY A 202 -13.75 5.52 12.13
N LEU A 203 -12.43 5.33 12.10
CA LEU A 203 -11.54 5.91 11.08
C LEU A 203 -11.26 4.97 9.89
N LEU A 204 -11.82 3.76 9.88
CA LEU A 204 -11.71 2.80 8.79
C LEU A 204 -13.04 2.67 8.02
N PRO A 205 -12.98 2.46 6.69
CA PRO A 205 -14.17 2.40 5.82
C PRO A 205 -14.99 1.13 6.05
N GLY A 206 -16.31 1.26 5.89
CA GLY A 206 -17.24 0.15 5.84
C GLY A 206 -17.53 -0.32 4.41
N VAL A 207 -17.74 -1.63 4.24
CA VAL A 207 -18.03 -2.26 2.93
C VAL A 207 -19.32 -1.77 2.25
N ASN A 208 -20.21 -1.12 3.01
CA ASN A 208 -21.48 -0.58 2.54
C ASN A 208 -21.57 0.95 2.64
N ASP A 209 -20.45 1.63 2.94
CA ASP A 209 -20.43 3.08 3.02
C ASP A 209 -20.68 3.72 1.65
N SER A 210 -21.30 4.90 1.64
CA SER A 210 -21.52 5.68 0.43
C SER A 210 -20.21 6.26 -0.11
N ALA A 211 -20.16 6.57 -1.40
CA ALA A 211 -19.01 7.24 -2.01
C ALA A 211 -18.67 8.55 -1.31
N ASP A 212 -19.67 9.37 -0.94
CA ASP A 212 -19.44 10.61 -0.17
C ASP A 212 -18.76 10.37 1.17
N LYS A 213 -19.20 9.36 1.92
CA LYS A 213 -18.59 9.03 3.21
C LYS A 213 -17.15 8.55 3.03
N LEU A 214 -16.91 7.71 2.02
CA LEU A 214 -15.58 7.17 1.73
C LEU A 214 -14.63 8.28 1.26
N VAL A 215 -15.07 9.13 0.34
CA VAL A 215 -14.27 10.29 -0.12
C VAL A 215 -13.96 11.23 1.03
N ALA A 216 -14.93 11.59 1.86
CA ALA A 216 -14.69 12.44 3.02
C ALA A 216 -13.70 11.80 4.03
N LEU A 217 -13.83 10.49 4.26
CA LEU A 217 -12.95 9.74 5.16
C LEU A 217 -11.50 9.75 4.70
N PHE A 218 -11.25 9.61 3.39
CA PHE A 218 -9.90 9.62 2.83
C PHE A 218 -9.33 11.02 2.63
N GLN A 219 -10.16 12.02 2.34
CA GLN A 219 -9.73 13.42 2.33
C GLN A 219 -9.26 13.88 3.71
N ASP A 220 -9.90 13.45 4.80
CA ASP A 220 -9.41 13.66 6.17
C ASP A 220 -8.09 12.91 6.47
N LYS A 221 -7.68 11.99 5.59
CA LYS A 221 -6.37 11.33 5.59
C LYS A 221 -5.40 11.97 4.59
N THR A 222 -5.73 13.13 4.02
CA THR A 222 -4.94 13.81 2.98
C THR A 222 -4.90 13.08 1.63
N ILE A 223 -5.76 12.08 1.42
CA ILE A 223 -5.80 11.23 0.23
C ILE A 223 -6.95 11.71 -0.68
N PRO A 224 -6.67 12.24 -1.88
CA PRO A 224 -7.70 12.69 -2.81
C PRO A 224 -8.46 11.51 -3.47
N PRO A 225 -9.61 11.77 -4.13
CA PRO A 225 -10.36 10.76 -4.87
C PRO A 225 -9.54 9.95 -5.87
N HIS A 226 -8.59 10.59 -6.58
CA HIS A 226 -7.67 9.92 -7.48
C HIS A 226 -6.85 8.83 -6.75
N ASP A 227 -6.15 9.20 -5.68
CA ASP A 227 -5.34 8.28 -4.88
C ASP A 227 -6.19 7.19 -4.23
N LEU A 228 -7.45 7.51 -3.85
CA LEU A 228 -8.40 6.52 -3.35
C LEU A 228 -8.73 5.46 -4.40
N ALA A 229 -8.99 5.86 -5.66
CA ALA A 229 -9.21 4.91 -6.75
C ALA A 229 -7.99 4.01 -7.00
N ALA A 230 -6.77 4.55 -6.87
CA ALA A 230 -5.55 3.77 -6.95
C ALA A 230 -5.45 2.77 -5.79
N LEU A 231 -5.61 3.21 -4.54
CA LEU A 231 -5.50 2.37 -3.34
C LEU A 231 -6.51 1.21 -3.30
N VAL A 232 -7.77 1.47 -3.71
CA VAL A 232 -8.82 0.44 -3.76
C VAL A 232 -8.48 -0.67 -4.76
N GLY A 233 -7.64 -0.39 -5.77
CA GLY A 233 -7.09 -1.39 -6.67
C GLY A 233 -6.42 -2.57 -5.98
N ALA A 234 -5.92 -2.41 -4.75
CA ALA A 234 -5.37 -3.50 -3.95
C ALA A 234 -6.34 -4.69 -3.77
N HIS A 235 -7.65 -4.47 -3.96
CA HIS A 235 -8.66 -5.52 -3.99
C HIS A 235 -8.43 -6.56 -5.10
N THR A 236 -7.60 -6.31 -6.12
CA THR A 236 -7.16 -7.37 -7.06
C THR A 236 -6.45 -8.53 -6.35
N THR A 237 -5.80 -8.28 -5.21
CA THR A 237 -5.19 -9.33 -4.37
C THR A 237 -5.98 -9.52 -3.08
N SER A 238 -7.28 -9.82 -3.18
CA SER A 238 -8.14 -9.97 -2.00
C SER A 238 -9.12 -11.14 -2.06
N ARG A 239 -9.56 -11.56 -0.87
CA ARG A 239 -10.65 -12.53 -0.64
C ARG A 239 -11.41 -12.15 0.60
N GLN A 240 -12.73 -12.28 0.55
CA GLN A 240 -13.62 -11.97 1.66
C GLN A 240 -14.02 -13.22 2.45
N TYR A 241 -14.15 -13.09 3.77
CA TYR A 241 -14.58 -14.20 4.64
C TYR A 241 -15.73 -13.84 5.59
N PHE A 242 -16.06 -12.56 5.70
CA PHE A 242 -16.96 -12.03 6.73
C PHE A 242 -18.07 -11.13 6.19
N VAL A 243 -18.01 -10.75 4.91
CA VAL A 243 -19.02 -9.88 4.27
C VAL A 243 -20.21 -10.73 3.85
N ASP A 244 -19.94 -11.75 3.02
CA ASP A 244 -20.91 -12.79 2.69
C ASP A 244 -20.38 -14.13 3.22
N THR A 245 -20.94 -14.53 4.37
CA THR A 245 -20.52 -15.77 5.05
C THR A 245 -20.95 -17.05 4.32
N THR A 246 -21.82 -16.96 3.31
CA THR A 246 -22.19 -18.10 2.45
C THR A 246 -21.17 -18.30 1.32
N ARG A 247 -20.42 -17.26 0.95
CA ARG A 247 -19.39 -17.26 -0.10
C ARG A 247 -17.98 -17.03 0.43
N LYS A 248 -17.63 -17.64 1.57
CA LYS A 248 -16.29 -17.49 2.19
C LYS A 248 -15.17 -17.82 1.21
N GLY A 249 -14.17 -16.96 1.15
CA GLY A 249 -13.04 -17.07 0.22
C GLY A 249 -13.32 -16.53 -1.18
N ALA A 250 -14.51 -15.98 -1.44
CA ALA A 250 -14.80 -15.31 -2.71
C ALA A 250 -13.84 -14.11 -2.93
N PRO A 251 -13.15 -14.05 -4.08
CA PRO A 251 -12.26 -12.94 -4.41
C PRO A 251 -13.03 -11.73 -4.95
N GLN A 252 -12.36 -10.58 -4.98
CA GLN A 252 -12.88 -9.36 -5.60
C GLN A 252 -12.58 -9.30 -7.11
N ASP A 253 -11.72 -10.20 -7.62
CA ASP A 253 -11.53 -10.44 -9.06
C ASP A 253 -11.18 -11.91 -9.39
N GLY A 254 -10.91 -12.20 -10.66
CA GLY A 254 -10.56 -13.54 -11.14
C GLY A 254 -9.16 -14.05 -10.76
N THR A 255 -8.27 -13.20 -10.25
CA THR A 255 -6.83 -13.46 -10.09
C THR A 255 -6.28 -13.03 -8.73
N PRO A 256 -6.85 -13.46 -7.58
CA PRO A 256 -6.53 -12.95 -6.24
C PRO A 256 -5.09 -13.18 -5.73
N GLY A 257 -4.16 -13.65 -6.54
CA GLY A 257 -2.73 -13.73 -6.23
C GLY A 257 -1.82 -13.07 -7.27
N VAL A 258 -2.37 -12.20 -8.12
CA VAL A 258 -1.69 -11.40 -9.15
C VAL A 258 -2.09 -9.94 -8.92
N TRP A 259 -1.14 -9.01 -9.04
CA TRP A 259 -1.36 -7.58 -8.88
C TRP A 259 -1.73 -6.97 -10.23
N ASP A 260 -2.93 -7.26 -10.74
CA ASP A 260 -3.37 -6.82 -12.06
C ASP A 260 -4.58 -5.88 -12.01
N THR A 261 -5.01 -5.39 -13.17
CA THR A 261 -6.13 -4.44 -13.26
C THR A 261 -7.49 -5.10 -13.51
N LEU A 262 -7.63 -6.43 -13.35
CA LEU A 262 -8.92 -7.12 -13.51
C LEU A 262 -9.96 -6.67 -12.50
N PHE A 263 -9.53 -6.24 -11.31
CA PHE A 263 -10.43 -5.66 -10.33
C PHE A 263 -11.27 -4.51 -10.92
N TYR A 264 -10.65 -3.62 -11.69
CA TYR A 264 -11.31 -2.42 -12.20
C TYR A 264 -12.43 -2.75 -13.18
N ASN A 265 -12.17 -3.58 -14.20
CA ASN A 265 -13.17 -3.94 -15.21
C ASN A 265 -14.24 -4.91 -14.68
N GLN A 266 -13.87 -5.84 -13.77
CA GLN A 266 -14.82 -6.78 -13.18
C GLN A 266 -15.75 -6.10 -12.18
N THR A 267 -15.29 -5.04 -11.50
CA THR A 267 -16.17 -4.22 -10.63
C THR A 267 -17.29 -3.57 -11.43
N VAL A 268 -16.98 -2.90 -12.54
CA VAL A 268 -17.98 -2.23 -13.38
C VAL A 268 -18.70 -3.17 -14.38
N GLY A 269 -18.27 -4.43 -14.47
CA GLY A 269 -18.91 -5.44 -15.31
C GLY A 269 -18.65 -5.27 -16.82
N THR A 270 -17.53 -4.64 -17.19
CA THR A 270 -17.16 -4.39 -18.60
C THR A 270 -16.29 -5.50 -19.21
N GLY A 271 -15.94 -6.52 -18.43
CA GLY A 271 -15.22 -7.73 -18.87
C GLY A 271 -15.86 -9.02 -18.34
N PRO A 272 -15.25 -10.20 -18.62
CA PRO A 272 -15.71 -11.46 -18.05
C PRO A 272 -15.79 -11.35 -16.52
N LEU A 273 -16.94 -11.70 -15.95
CA LEU A 273 -17.18 -11.68 -14.51
C LEU A 273 -17.39 -13.11 -14.00
N PRO A 274 -16.32 -13.78 -13.52
CA PRO A 274 -16.42 -15.14 -13.04
C PRO A 274 -17.39 -15.27 -11.87
N LYS A 275 -18.16 -16.37 -11.80
CA LYS A 275 -19.17 -16.60 -10.75
C LYS A 275 -18.62 -16.50 -9.33
N GLN A 276 -17.35 -16.83 -9.13
CA GLN A 276 -16.69 -16.74 -7.84
C GLN A 276 -16.46 -15.30 -7.36
N VAL A 277 -16.40 -14.32 -8.27
CA VAL A 277 -16.13 -12.93 -7.94
C VAL A 277 -17.28 -12.33 -7.14
N LEU A 278 -16.94 -11.64 -6.05
CA LEU A 278 -17.87 -10.90 -5.20
C LEU A 278 -17.44 -9.44 -5.20
N ARG A 279 -18.35 -8.57 -5.67
CA ARG A 279 -18.16 -7.12 -5.69
C ARG A 279 -18.71 -6.51 -4.41
N PHE A 280 -17.91 -5.72 -3.71
CA PHE A 280 -18.40 -4.98 -2.56
C PHE A 280 -19.24 -3.78 -2.99
N ASN A 281 -20.20 -3.39 -2.15
CA ASN A 281 -21.02 -2.21 -2.43
C ASN A 281 -20.17 -0.94 -2.46
N SER A 282 -19.20 -0.79 -1.55
CA SER A 282 -18.22 0.29 -1.54
C SER A 282 -17.48 0.42 -2.88
N ASP A 283 -17.02 -0.70 -3.44
CA ASP A 283 -16.27 -0.71 -4.70
C ASP A 283 -17.16 -0.28 -5.86
N LEU A 284 -18.42 -0.75 -5.88
CA LEU A 284 -19.40 -0.36 -6.89
C LEU A 284 -19.71 1.15 -6.83
N VAL A 285 -19.98 1.72 -5.65
CA VAL A 285 -20.32 3.13 -5.54
C VAL A 285 -19.13 4.04 -5.84
N LEU A 286 -17.90 3.65 -5.45
CA LEU A 286 -16.68 4.38 -5.80
C LEU A 286 -16.41 4.33 -7.30
N SER A 287 -16.56 3.15 -7.93
CA SER A 287 -16.35 2.99 -9.37
C SER A 287 -17.28 3.85 -10.23
N ALA A 288 -18.46 4.20 -9.72
CA ALA A 288 -19.45 5.02 -10.40
C ALA A 288 -19.37 6.51 -10.01
N ASP A 289 -18.57 6.88 -9.02
CA ASP A 289 -18.53 8.23 -8.48
C ASP A 289 -17.81 9.19 -9.46
N PRO A 290 -18.42 10.33 -9.84
CA PRO A 290 -17.84 11.23 -10.83
C PRO A 290 -16.49 11.84 -10.41
N ARG A 291 -16.14 11.85 -9.11
CA ARG A 291 -14.85 12.35 -8.62
C ARG A 291 -13.67 11.42 -8.94
N MET A 292 -13.93 10.15 -9.27
CA MET A 292 -12.85 9.19 -9.55
C MET A 292 -13.15 8.18 -10.67
N ASN A 293 -14.36 8.18 -11.24
CA ASN A 293 -14.75 7.24 -12.28
C ASN A 293 -13.84 7.30 -13.52
N ASN A 294 -13.39 8.50 -13.92
CA ASN A 294 -12.47 8.63 -15.04
C ASN A 294 -11.17 7.85 -14.78
N GLU A 295 -10.60 7.99 -13.58
CA GLU A 295 -9.38 7.30 -13.18
C GLU A 295 -9.58 5.78 -13.11
N TRP A 296 -10.71 5.35 -12.56
CA TRP A 296 -11.12 3.95 -12.56
C TRP A 296 -11.13 3.34 -13.98
N LEU A 297 -11.67 4.08 -14.96
CA LEU A 297 -11.74 3.64 -16.35
C LEU A 297 -10.36 3.63 -17.03
N LYS A 298 -9.45 4.55 -16.67
CA LYS A 298 -8.06 4.54 -17.16
C LYS A 298 -7.32 3.29 -16.67
N PHE A 299 -7.46 2.93 -15.39
CA PHE A 299 -6.86 1.70 -14.85
C PHE A 299 -7.44 0.42 -15.49
N ALA A 300 -8.73 0.42 -15.80
CA ALA A 300 -9.38 -0.68 -16.54
C ALA A 300 -8.93 -0.78 -18.02
N GLY A 301 -8.37 0.30 -18.57
CA GLY A 301 -8.07 0.44 -19.99
C GLY A 301 -6.67 -0.01 -20.42
N PRO A 302 -6.34 0.12 -21.71
CA PRO A 302 -5.00 -0.12 -22.23
C PRO A 302 -3.94 0.74 -21.54
N GLY A 303 -2.83 0.15 -21.12
CA GLY A 303 -1.79 0.84 -20.34
C GLY A 303 -2.14 1.06 -18.86
N GLY A 304 -3.33 0.60 -18.43
CA GLY A 304 -3.81 0.78 -17.06
C GLY A 304 -2.91 0.17 -15.99
N GLN A 305 -2.19 -0.93 -16.28
CA GLN A 305 -1.26 -1.54 -15.32
C GLN A 305 -0.15 -0.58 -14.90
N SER A 306 0.59 -0.01 -15.85
CA SER A 306 1.70 0.89 -15.52
C SER A 306 1.22 2.18 -14.87
N HIS A 307 0.04 2.66 -15.28
CA HIS A 307 -0.58 3.85 -14.69
C HIS A 307 -0.97 3.58 -13.23
N TRP A 308 -1.68 2.47 -13.00
CA TRP A 308 -2.10 2.07 -11.66
C TRP A 308 -0.90 1.78 -10.75
N ASP A 309 0.15 1.12 -11.24
CA ASP A 309 1.35 0.82 -10.46
C ASP A 309 2.06 2.11 -9.98
N GLU A 310 2.10 3.15 -10.83
CA GLU A 310 2.65 4.47 -10.50
C GLU A 310 1.81 5.18 -9.44
N ASP A 311 0.49 5.28 -9.66
CA ASP A 311 -0.41 5.96 -8.73
C ASP A 311 -0.56 5.21 -7.41
N TYR A 312 -0.61 3.88 -7.44
CA TYR A 312 -0.64 3.06 -6.23
C TYR A 312 0.64 3.25 -5.41
N ALA A 313 1.81 3.27 -6.05
CA ALA A 313 3.08 3.50 -5.34
C ALA A 313 3.09 4.86 -4.64
N THR A 314 2.60 5.90 -5.32
CA THR A 314 2.51 7.27 -4.78
C THR A 314 1.50 7.35 -3.64
N ALA A 315 0.27 6.87 -3.87
CA ALA A 315 -0.81 6.88 -2.88
C ALA A 315 -0.46 6.01 -1.65
N TYR A 316 0.18 4.86 -1.85
CA TYR A 316 0.63 4.01 -0.74
C TYR A 316 1.80 4.63 0.03
N THR A 317 2.69 5.38 -0.63
CA THR A 317 3.73 6.15 0.07
C THR A 317 3.10 7.13 1.05
N ARG A 318 2.08 7.89 0.61
CA ARG A 318 1.28 8.77 1.49
C ARG A 318 0.62 8.01 2.62
N LEU A 319 -0.11 6.93 2.30
CA LEU A 319 -0.79 6.09 3.28
C LEU A 319 0.19 5.59 4.36
N SER A 320 1.33 5.04 3.96
CA SER A 320 2.34 4.46 4.87
C SER A 320 3.06 5.47 5.78
N LEU A 321 2.75 6.77 5.63
CA LEU A 321 3.33 7.88 6.37
C LEU A 321 2.28 8.69 7.16
N LEU A 322 1.00 8.30 7.14
CA LEU A 322 -0.02 8.93 7.98
C LEU A 322 0.34 8.76 9.46
N GLY A 323 0.28 9.85 10.23
CA GLY A 323 0.67 9.87 11.66
C GLY A 323 2.18 9.78 11.94
N VAL A 324 3.03 9.71 10.91
CA VAL A 324 4.48 9.66 11.09
C VAL A 324 5.04 11.08 11.25
N ASN A 325 5.50 11.41 12.46
CA ASN A 325 5.98 12.74 12.83
C ASN A 325 7.52 12.86 12.89
N ASN A 326 8.24 11.92 12.26
CA ASN A 326 9.70 11.91 12.18
C ASN A 326 10.19 11.51 10.77
N ILE A 327 9.48 11.97 9.73
CA ILE A 327 9.75 11.66 8.32
C ILE A 327 11.17 12.08 7.94
N ASN A 328 11.65 13.23 8.43
CA ASN A 328 13.01 13.68 8.16
C ASN A 328 14.09 12.73 8.74
N ASN A 329 13.75 11.87 9.69
CA ASN A 329 14.67 10.92 10.34
C ASN A 329 14.56 9.50 9.81
N LEU A 330 13.71 9.23 8.81
CA LEU A 330 13.61 7.91 8.22
C LEU A 330 14.87 7.55 7.41
N THR A 331 14.97 6.31 6.99
CA THR A 331 16.01 5.82 6.08
C THR A 331 15.35 5.07 4.95
N GLU A 332 15.72 5.37 3.71
CA GLU A 332 15.28 4.58 2.58
C GLU A 332 16.02 3.23 2.55
N CYS A 333 15.25 2.14 2.54
CA CYS A 333 15.75 0.77 2.45
C CYS A 333 15.17 0.00 1.25
N SER A 334 14.70 0.71 0.21
CA SER A 334 14.17 0.14 -1.04
C SER A 334 15.10 -0.86 -1.72
N GLN A 335 16.41 -0.76 -1.47
CA GLN A 335 17.43 -1.66 -2.00
C GLN A 335 17.33 -3.10 -1.49
N VAL A 336 16.67 -3.32 -0.35
CA VAL A 336 16.51 -4.67 0.21
C VAL A 336 15.26 -5.40 -0.30
N MET A 337 14.42 -4.71 -1.06
CA MET A 337 13.19 -5.27 -1.63
C MET A 337 13.50 -6.24 -2.77
N PRO A 338 12.74 -7.35 -2.90
CA PRO A 338 12.94 -8.30 -3.99
C PRO A 338 12.73 -7.64 -5.36
N ALA A 339 13.20 -8.30 -6.41
CA ALA A 339 12.94 -7.85 -7.77
C ALA A 339 11.44 -7.98 -8.11
N ALA A 340 10.91 -7.04 -8.89
CA ALA A 340 9.57 -7.15 -9.47
C ALA A 340 9.49 -8.35 -10.41
N GLN A 341 8.28 -8.88 -10.54
CA GLN A 341 7.93 -9.92 -11.51
C GLN A 341 7.08 -9.26 -12.61
N PRO A 342 7.68 -8.69 -13.67
CA PRO A 342 6.97 -7.88 -14.66
C PRO A 342 6.10 -8.69 -15.62
N THR A 343 6.11 -10.02 -15.50
CA THR A 343 5.29 -10.91 -16.31
C THR A 343 4.73 -12.01 -15.44
N PHE A 344 3.54 -12.49 -15.79
CA PHE A 344 2.95 -13.67 -15.20
C PHE A 344 2.26 -14.50 -16.28
N LYS A 345 2.62 -15.77 -16.42
CA LYS A 345 2.04 -16.66 -17.43
C LYS A 345 0.53 -16.81 -17.16
N GLY A 346 -0.30 -16.31 -18.07
CA GLY A 346 -1.75 -16.28 -17.94
C GLY A 346 -2.33 -14.95 -17.43
N ALA A 347 -1.50 -13.96 -17.09
CA ALA A 347 -1.97 -12.57 -16.99
C ALA A 347 -2.48 -12.13 -18.37
N GLY A 348 -3.71 -11.64 -18.43
CA GLY A 348 -4.40 -11.29 -19.68
C GLY A 348 -5.17 -12.43 -20.37
N ASN A 349 -4.82 -13.71 -20.16
CA ASN A 349 -5.63 -14.84 -20.66
C ASN A 349 -6.94 -15.02 -19.88
N LEU A 350 -7.14 -14.25 -18.81
CA LEU A 350 -8.38 -14.22 -18.01
C LEU A 350 -9.28 -13.04 -18.39
N LEU A 351 -8.83 -12.19 -19.33
CA LEU A 351 -9.65 -11.18 -20.02
C LEU A 351 -10.37 -11.76 -21.25
N ILE A 352 -9.99 -12.97 -21.69
CA ILE A 352 -10.40 -13.56 -22.95
C ILE A 352 -10.71 -15.04 -22.65
N THR A 353 -11.99 -15.43 -22.67
CA THR A 353 -12.56 -16.79 -22.42
C THR A 353 -12.71 -17.16 -20.94
N GLU A 354 -13.86 -17.58 -20.40
CA GLU A 354 -15.13 -18.11 -20.97
C GLU A 354 -16.33 -17.16 -20.82
#